data_AF-A0A2P5XB56-F1
#
_entry.id   AF-A0A2P5XB56-F1
#
_cell.length_a   1.000
_cell.length_b   1.000
_cell.length_c   1.000
_cell.angle_alpha   90.00
_cell.angle_beta   90.00
_cell.angle_gamma   90.00
#
_symmetry.space_group_name_H-M   'P 1'
#
loop_
_entity.id
_entity.type
_entity.pdbx_description
1 polymer ?
#
loop_
_entity_poly.entity_id
_entity_poly.type
_entity_poly.pdbx_seq_one_letter_code
_entity_poly.pdbx_strand_id
1 'polypeptide(L)'
;MAYQDALRVCHPDFKRPFSSLEDACERLLPYHVVADYEAEEDDRILDSDTTGQMPSRSQQWDHNIAAKVAEFTATFEKQALAFNIISRKRAAGEFRSEERLMVEQALLQEEKRAMLELRAEIESREKAGREAHEAKLRMAAMSQGLNPDEMMNGWGNNAPRDEKEPSEDFLNDEETENGDTSVQNEWREVGEFDLNSR
;
A
#
# COMPACT_ATOMS: atom_id res chain seq x y z
N MET A 1 55.78 -46.20 -2.62
CA MET A 1 55.08 -44.97 -3.08
C MET A 1 55.33 -43.84 -2.09
N ALA A 2 54.78 -43.88 -0.87
CA ALA A 2 54.97 -42.83 0.15
C ALA A 2 56.43 -42.41 0.45
N TYR A 3 57.38 -43.35 0.52
CA TYR A 3 58.80 -43.02 0.74
C TYR A 3 59.42 -42.23 -0.43
N GLN A 4 59.01 -42.54 -1.66
CA GLN A 4 59.46 -41.85 -2.87
C GLN A 4 58.84 -40.45 -2.96
N ASP A 5 57.60 -40.29 -2.51
CA ASP A 5 56.91 -38.99 -2.43
C ASP A 5 57.56 -38.09 -1.37
N ALA A 6 57.86 -38.64 -0.19
CA ALA A 6 58.57 -37.91 0.87
C ALA A 6 59.94 -37.40 0.40
N LEU A 7 60.71 -38.22 -0.32
CA LEU A 7 61.99 -37.79 -0.89
C LEU A 7 61.83 -36.67 -1.93
N ARG A 8 60.78 -36.73 -2.76
CA ARG A 8 60.45 -35.68 -3.74
C ARG A 8 60.05 -34.37 -3.07
N VAL A 9 59.25 -34.44 -2.00
CA VAL A 9 58.85 -33.28 -1.19
C VAL A 9 60.08 -32.60 -0.57
N CYS A 10 61.02 -33.39 -0.02
CA CYS A 10 62.24 -32.86 0.60
C CYS A 10 63.28 -32.34 -0.42
N HIS A 11 63.15 -32.68 -1.70
CA HIS A 11 64.10 -32.27 -2.75
C HIS A 11 63.37 -31.75 -4.00
N PRO A 12 62.68 -30.60 -3.91
CA PRO A 12 62.02 -29.99 -5.06
C PRO A 12 63.05 -29.61 -6.13
N ASP A 13 62.83 -30.04 -7.36
CA ASP A 13 63.44 -29.37 -8.50
C ASP A 13 62.62 -28.10 -8.79
N PHE A 14 63.10 -26.94 -8.33
CA PHE A 14 62.50 -25.64 -8.63
C PHE A 14 63.21 -24.89 -9.76
N LYS A 15 64.31 -25.45 -10.29
CA LYS A 15 65.16 -24.77 -11.28
C LYS A 15 64.78 -25.14 -12.70
N ARG A 16 64.23 -26.34 -12.90
CA ARG A 16 63.80 -26.82 -14.21
C ARG A 16 62.35 -26.40 -14.53
N PRO A 17 62.10 -25.69 -15.64
CA PRO A 17 60.74 -25.45 -16.12
C PRO A 17 59.99 -26.75 -16.39
N PHE A 18 58.66 -26.74 -16.31
CA PHE A 18 57.86 -27.91 -16.67
C PHE A 18 57.97 -28.19 -18.18
N SER A 19 58.19 -29.45 -18.50
CA SER A 19 58.34 -29.94 -19.86
C SER A 19 57.03 -30.49 -20.45
N SER A 20 56.05 -30.80 -19.59
CA SER A 20 54.69 -31.22 -19.97
C SER A 20 53.72 -31.05 -18.80
N LEU A 21 52.42 -31.25 -19.05
CA LEU A 21 51.40 -31.33 -18.00
C LEU A 21 51.67 -32.52 -17.06
N GLU A 22 52.06 -33.67 -17.62
CA GLU A 22 52.40 -34.87 -16.84
C GLU A 22 53.57 -34.60 -15.88
N ASP A 23 54.63 -33.93 -16.36
CA ASP A 23 55.79 -33.52 -15.56
C ASP A 23 55.39 -32.55 -14.43
N ALA A 24 54.47 -31.62 -14.71
CA ALA A 24 53.92 -30.75 -13.68
C ALA A 24 53.13 -31.52 -12.62
N CYS A 25 52.25 -32.44 -13.05
CA CYS A 25 51.48 -33.29 -12.15
C CYS A 25 52.40 -34.15 -11.28
N GLU A 26 53.38 -34.85 -11.86
CA GLU A 26 54.30 -35.73 -11.12
C GLU A 26 55.15 -34.98 -10.06
N ARG A 27 55.49 -33.72 -10.32
CA ARG A 27 56.30 -32.89 -9.42
C ARG A 27 55.46 -32.17 -8.36
N LEU A 28 54.21 -31.84 -8.66
CA LEU A 28 53.33 -31.09 -7.75
C LEU A 28 52.43 -31.99 -6.91
N LEU A 29 52.06 -33.18 -7.38
CA LEU A 29 51.21 -34.13 -6.64
C LEU A 29 51.73 -34.46 -5.23
N PRO A 30 53.04 -34.71 -5.01
CA PRO A 30 53.56 -34.99 -3.68
C PRO A 30 53.34 -33.87 -2.66
N TYR A 31 53.21 -32.61 -3.10
CA TYR A 31 52.97 -31.46 -2.22
C TYR A 31 51.50 -31.29 -1.84
N HIS A 32 50.56 -31.71 -2.70
CA HIS A 32 49.14 -31.66 -2.40
C HIS A 32 48.77 -32.62 -1.27
N VAL A 33 49.40 -33.80 -1.24
CA VAL A 33 49.20 -34.80 -0.16
C VAL A 33 49.65 -34.28 1.21
N VAL A 34 50.58 -33.32 1.25
CA VAL A 34 51.09 -32.71 2.49
C VAL A 34 50.35 -31.41 2.84
N ALA A 35 49.78 -30.73 1.84
CA ALA A 35 49.05 -29.47 2.03
C ALA A 35 47.70 -29.65 2.74
N ASP A 36 47.14 -30.87 2.79
CA ASP A 36 45.90 -31.16 3.52
C ASP A 36 46.09 -31.21 5.06
N TYR A 37 47.31 -31.04 5.57
CA TYR A 37 47.58 -30.91 7.02
C TYR A 37 47.50 -29.44 7.48
N GLU A 38 46.30 -28.86 7.49
CA GLU A 38 46.03 -27.63 8.24
C GLU A 38 45.62 -27.98 9.67
N ALA A 39 46.57 -27.93 10.61
CA ALA A 39 46.34 -28.28 12.02
C ALA A 39 45.30 -27.38 12.71
N GLU A 40 45.04 -26.17 12.21
CA GLU A 40 44.12 -25.20 12.82
C GLU A 40 42.65 -25.34 12.38
N GLU A 41 42.36 -26.15 11.35
CA GLU A 41 40.97 -26.42 10.94
C GLU A 41 40.33 -27.56 11.74
N ASP A 42 41.14 -28.43 12.36
CA ASP A 42 40.69 -29.57 13.16
C ASP A 42 40.21 -29.17 14.57
N ASP A 43 40.76 -28.10 15.14
CA ASP A 43 40.39 -27.61 16.48
C ASP A 43 38.93 -27.10 16.55
N ARG A 44 38.37 -26.63 15.43
CA ARG A 44 36.95 -26.22 15.35
C ARG A 44 36.00 -27.37 15.03
N ILE A 45 36.54 -28.51 14.64
CA ILE A 45 35.84 -29.73 14.24
C ILE A 45 35.63 -30.64 15.47
N LEU A 46 36.57 -30.63 16.42
CA LEU A 46 36.52 -31.47 17.63
C LEU A 46 35.47 -31.05 18.67
N ASP A 47 35.09 -29.76 18.71
CA ASP A 47 34.19 -29.25 19.74
C ASP A 47 32.69 -29.51 19.46
N SER A 48 32.34 -30.02 18.26
CA SER A 48 30.94 -30.08 17.82
C SER A 48 30.29 -31.46 17.76
N ASP A 49 31.02 -32.57 17.94
CA ASP A 49 30.41 -33.89 17.73
C ASP A 49 30.90 -34.99 18.69
N THR A 50 30.05 -35.38 19.64
CA THR A 50 30.28 -36.52 20.54
C THR A 50 29.90 -37.87 19.91
N THR A 51 29.52 -37.89 18.63
CA THR A 51 28.93 -39.05 17.93
C THR A 51 29.85 -39.69 16.89
N GLY A 52 31.00 -39.07 16.58
CA GLY A 52 32.11 -39.72 15.87
C GLY A 52 31.92 -39.99 14.36
N GLN A 53 30.91 -39.42 13.70
CA GLN A 53 30.81 -39.46 12.23
C GLN A 53 30.64 -38.06 11.65
N MET A 54 31.75 -37.38 11.41
CA MET A 54 31.72 -36.13 10.66
C MET A 54 31.57 -36.39 9.16
N PRO A 55 30.63 -35.71 8.48
CA PRO A 55 30.51 -35.79 7.03
C PRO A 55 31.76 -35.21 6.35
N SER A 56 32.18 -35.84 5.25
CA SER A 56 33.30 -35.34 4.44
C SER A 56 33.04 -33.92 3.92
N ARG A 57 34.09 -33.16 3.61
CA ARG A 57 33.98 -31.80 3.04
C ARG A 57 33.08 -31.75 1.79
N SER A 58 33.16 -32.76 0.92
CA SER A 58 32.27 -32.87 -0.25
C SER A 58 30.81 -33.01 0.16
N GLN A 59 30.50 -33.84 1.15
CA GLN A 59 29.14 -34.00 1.65
C GLN A 59 28.61 -32.73 2.33
N GLN A 60 29.47 -32.01 3.05
CA GLN A 60 29.11 -30.72 3.64
C GLN A 60 28.80 -29.67 2.57
N TRP A 61 29.61 -29.61 1.51
CA TRP A 61 29.33 -28.78 0.34
C TRP A 61 27.96 -29.12 -0.26
N ASP A 62 27.74 -30.40 -0.57
CA ASP A 62 26.48 -30.86 -1.19
C ASP A 62 25.27 -30.52 -0.31
N HIS A 63 25.40 -30.70 1.00
CA HIS A 63 24.37 -30.33 1.96
C HIS A 63 24.09 -28.83 1.96
N ASN A 64 25.13 -27.99 1.98
CA ASN A 64 24.98 -26.53 1.98
C ASN A 64 24.32 -26.03 0.68
N ILE A 65 24.71 -26.57 -0.47
CA ILE A 65 24.09 -26.22 -1.75
C ILE A 65 22.63 -26.67 -1.77
N ALA A 66 22.34 -27.91 -1.36
CA ALA A 66 20.97 -28.41 -1.29
C ALA A 66 20.08 -27.56 -0.36
N ALA A 67 20.60 -27.19 0.81
CA ALA A 67 19.89 -26.34 1.76
C ALA A 67 19.58 -24.97 1.16
N LYS A 68 20.55 -24.33 0.49
CA LYS A 68 20.34 -23.01 -0.11
C LYS A 68 19.39 -23.05 -1.29
N VAL A 69 19.45 -24.09 -2.12
CA VAL A 69 18.48 -24.32 -3.20
C VAL A 69 17.07 -24.51 -2.64
N ALA A 70 16.92 -25.28 -1.56
CA ALA A 70 15.62 -25.48 -0.92
C ALA A 70 15.02 -24.16 -0.39
N GLU A 71 15.84 -23.30 0.22
CA GLU A 71 15.42 -21.98 0.71
C GLU A 71 14.94 -21.06 -0.43
N PHE A 72 15.70 -20.98 -1.52
CA PHE A 72 15.30 -20.18 -2.69
C PHE A 72 14.05 -20.75 -3.37
N THR A 73 13.94 -22.07 -3.44
CA THR A 73 12.75 -22.71 -4.02
C THR A 73 11.51 -22.39 -3.18
N ALA A 74 11.60 -22.56 -1.85
CA ALA A 74 10.47 -22.27 -0.95
C ALA A 74 10.05 -20.80 -0.97
N THR A 75 10.99 -19.85 -1.09
CA THR A 75 10.66 -18.42 -1.19
C THR A 75 10.01 -18.09 -2.53
N PHE A 76 10.53 -18.63 -3.63
CA PHE A 76 9.96 -18.45 -4.95
C PHE A 76 8.53 -19.00 -5.04
N GLU A 77 8.28 -20.20 -4.51
CA GLU A 77 6.95 -20.81 -4.50
C GLU A 77 5.92 -19.95 -3.75
N LYS A 78 6.29 -19.39 -2.59
CA LYS A 78 5.44 -18.47 -1.83
C LYS A 78 5.10 -17.22 -2.65
N GLN A 79 6.09 -16.62 -3.31
CA GLN A 79 5.89 -15.43 -4.15
C GLN A 79 4.99 -15.74 -5.36
N ALA A 80 5.22 -16.88 -6.03
CA ALA A 80 4.41 -17.31 -7.16
C ALA A 80 2.95 -17.56 -6.74
N LEU A 81 2.72 -18.18 -5.58
CA LEU A 81 1.38 -18.37 -5.02
C LEU A 81 0.70 -17.03 -4.72
N ALA A 82 1.40 -16.12 -4.03
CA ALA A 82 0.88 -14.80 -3.69
C ALA A 82 0.50 -14.00 -4.95
N PHE A 83 1.39 -13.99 -5.95
CA PHE A 83 1.12 -13.36 -7.24
C PHE A 83 -0.14 -13.95 -7.89
N ASN A 84 -0.23 -15.27 -8.00
CA ASN A 84 -1.38 -15.93 -8.61
C ASN A 84 -2.71 -15.62 -7.87
N ILE A 85 -2.69 -15.54 -6.53
CA ILE A 85 -3.85 -15.16 -5.74
C ILE A 85 -4.25 -13.70 -6.04
N ILE A 86 -3.29 -12.78 -6.02
CA ILE A 86 -3.54 -11.35 -6.29
C ILE A 86 -4.05 -11.16 -7.72
N SER A 87 -3.45 -11.81 -8.71
CA SER A 87 -3.88 -11.74 -10.10
C SER A 87 -5.31 -12.21 -10.29
N ARG A 88 -5.71 -13.33 -9.66
CA ARG A 88 -7.09 -13.82 -9.71
C ARG A 88 -8.07 -12.86 -9.03
N LYS A 89 -7.72 -12.38 -7.84
CA LYS A 89 -8.53 -11.39 -7.10
C LYS A 89 -8.73 -10.11 -7.89
N ARG A 90 -7.67 -9.60 -8.53
CA ARG A 90 -7.73 -8.42 -9.40
C ARG A 90 -8.60 -8.65 -10.62
N ALA A 91 -8.53 -9.83 -11.25
CA ALA A 91 -9.40 -10.20 -12.36
C ALA A 91 -10.88 -10.31 -11.95
N ALA A 92 -11.15 -10.70 -10.69
CA ALA A 92 -12.49 -10.68 -10.09
C ALA A 92 -12.95 -9.27 -9.67
N GLY A 93 -12.11 -8.24 -9.82
CA GLY A 93 -12.44 -6.87 -9.47
C GLY A 93 -12.10 -6.45 -8.04
N GLU A 94 -11.47 -7.31 -7.24
CA GLU A 94 -10.89 -6.92 -5.95
C GLU A 94 -9.66 -6.00 -6.16
N PHE A 95 -9.29 -5.23 -5.13
CA PHE A 95 -8.18 -4.27 -5.16
C PHE A 95 -8.31 -3.12 -6.19
N ARG A 96 -9.56 -2.76 -6.55
CA ARG A 96 -9.90 -1.60 -7.40
C ARG A 96 -10.34 -0.39 -6.58
N SER A 97 -9.77 -0.17 -5.40
CA SER A 97 -10.23 0.87 -4.46
C SER A 97 -10.11 2.28 -5.05
N GLU A 98 -9.02 2.57 -5.77
CA GLU A 98 -8.83 3.85 -6.46
C GLU A 98 -9.83 4.05 -7.61
N GLU A 99 -10.06 3.02 -8.42
CA GLU A 99 -11.06 3.07 -9.49
C GLU A 99 -12.48 3.23 -8.94
N ARG A 100 -12.80 2.56 -7.82
CA ARG A 100 -14.07 2.74 -7.11
C ARG A 100 -14.23 4.18 -6.62
N LEU A 101 -13.19 4.74 -6.01
CA LEU A 101 -13.19 6.11 -5.52
C LEU A 101 -13.41 7.12 -6.65
N MET A 102 -12.76 6.94 -7.81
CA MET A 102 -12.96 7.80 -8.98
C MET A 102 -14.41 7.79 -9.46
N VAL A 103 -15.05 6.62 -9.48
CA VAL A 103 -16.47 6.49 -9.86
C VAL A 103 -17.38 7.18 -8.84
N GLU A 104 -17.15 6.96 -7.54
CA GLU A 104 -17.93 7.65 -6.48
C GLU A 104 -17.78 9.17 -6.56
N GLN A 105 -16.56 9.68 -6.81
CA GLN A 105 -16.33 11.11 -6.97
C GLN A 105 -17.08 11.67 -8.19
N ALA A 106 -17.09 10.95 -9.31
CA ALA A 106 -17.81 11.36 -10.51
C ALA A 106 -19.34 11.40 -10.26
N LEU A 107 -19.89 10.39 -9.60
CA LEU A 107 -21.31 10.32 -9.23
C LEU A 107 -21.69 11.47 -8.27
N LEU A 108 -20.86 11.75 -7.26
CA LEU A 108 -21.09 12.86 -6.35
C LEU A 108 -21.10 14.22 -7.07
N GLN A 109 -20.22 14.41 -8.06
CA GLN A 109 -20.21 15.64 -8.86
C GLN A 109 -21.45 15.75 -9.74
N GLU A 110 -21.91 14.64 -10.32
CA GLU A 110 -23.14 14.59 -11.10
C GLU A 110 -24.37 14.92 -10.24
N GLU A 111 -24.49 14.31 -9.05
CA GLU A 111 -25.57 14.61 -8.10
C GLU A 111 -25.57 16.08 -7.68
N LYS A 112 -24.38 16.66 -7.42
CA LYS A 112 -24.26 18.09 -7.11
C LYS A 112 -24.76 18.97 -8.25
N ARG A 113 -24.44 18.64 -9.50
CA ARG A 113 -24.94 19.39 -10.67
C ARG A 113 -26.45 19.25 -10.80
N ALA A 114 -26.98 18.03 -10.71
CA ALA A 114 -28.41 17.76 -10.78
C ALA A 114 -29.19 18.51 -9.68
N MET A 115 -28.65 18.59 -8.46
CA MET A 115 -29.25 19.34 -7.37
C MET A 115 -29.33 20.84 -7.69
N LEU A 116 -28.26 21.42 -8.24
CA LEU A 116 -28.22 22.84 -8.61
C LEU A 116 -29.23 23.15 -9.72
N GLU A 117 -29.32 22.28 -10.73
CA GLU A 117 -30.30 22.41 -11.83
C GLU A 117 -31.73 22.32 -11.30
N LEU A 118 -32.02 21.35 -10.42
CA LEU A 118 -33.33 21.21 -9.81
C LEU A 118 -33.70 22.44 -8.96
N ARG A 119 -32.74 22.98 -8.20
CA ARG A 119 -32.95 24.19 -7.40
C ARG A 119 -33.27 25.40 -8.29
N ALA A 120 -32.54 25.57 -9.39
CA ALA A 120 -32.79 26.63 -10.35
C ALA A 120 -34.16 26.48 -11.03
N GLU A 121 -34.57 25.25 -11.37
CA GLU A 121 -35.89 24.97 -11.93
C GLU A 121 -37.02 25.28 -10.94
N ILE A 122 -36.86 24.92 -9.66
CA ILE A 122 -37.83 25.26 -8.60
C ILE A 122 -37.95 26.78 -8.46
N GLU A 123 -36.83 27.49 -8.36
CA GLU A 123 -36.82 28.96 -8.22
C GLU A 123 -37.48 29.64 -9.43
N SER A 124 -37.22 29.15 -10.64
CA SER A 124 -37.87 29.62 -11.87
C SER A 124 -39.39 29.42 -11.84
N ARG A 125 -39.85 28.23 -11.43
CA ARG A 125 -41.29 27.93 -11.31
C ARG A 125 -41.97 28.78 -10.25
N GLU A 126 -41.32 28.98 -9.10
CA GLU A 126 -41.85 29.85 -8.05
C GLU A 126 -41.97 31.29 -8.55
N LYS A 127 -40.95 31.81 -9.23
CA LYS A 127 -40.97 33.15 -9.80
C LYS A 127 -42.09 33.31 -10.82
N ALA A 128 -42.22 32.38 -11.77
CA ALA A 128 -43.31 32.39 -12.74
C ALA A 128 -44.68 32.31 -12.08
N GLY A 129 -44.82 31.53 -10.99
CA GLY A 129 -46.04 31.45 -10.19
C GLY A 129 -46.40 32.78 -9.52
N ARG A 130 -45.41 33.47 -8.94
CA ARG A 130 -45.58 34.80 -8.33
C ARG A 130 -45.99 35.85 -9.38
N GLU A 131 -45.31 35.89 -10.52
CA GLU A 131 -45.61 36.80 -11.63
C GLU A 131 -47.02 36.55 -12.21
N ALA A 132 -47.40 35.29 -12.40
CA ALA A 132 -48.75 34.94 -12.86
C ALA A 132 -49.84 35.34 -11.84
N HIS A 133 -49.57 35.19 -10.55
CA HIS A 133 -50.47 35.64 -9.49
C HIS A 133 -50.64 37.16 -9.48
N GLU A 134 -49.53 37.91 -9.59
CA GLU A 134 -49.53 39.37 -9.66
C GLU A 134 -50.27 39.87 -10.91
N ALA A 135 -50.02 39.27 -12.08
CA ALA A 135 -50.72 39.61 -13.32
C ALA A 135 -52.23 39.37 -13.20
N LYS A 136 -52.65 38.27 -12.56
CA LYS A 136 -54.07 37.96 -12.32
C LYS A 136 -54.73 39.00 -11.41
N LEU A 137 -54.05 39.43 -10.33
CA LEU A 137 -54.54 40.50 -9.46
C LEU A 137 -54.67 41.83 -10.21
N ARG A 138 -53.67 42.19 -11.03
CA ARG A 138 -53.69 43.41 -11.83
C ARG A 138 -54.84 43.42 -12.84
N MET A 139 -55.08 42.30 -13.54
CA MET A 139 -56.22 42.16 -14.45
C MET A 139 -57.56 42.22 -13.73
N ALA A 140 -57.67 41.60 -12.54
CA ALA A 140 -58.89 41.66 -11.72
C ALA A 140 -59.19 43.10 -11.29
N ALA A 141 -58.19 43.86 -10.83
CA ALA A 141 -58.34 45.27 -10.47
C ALA A 141 -58.78 46.15 -11.66
N MET A 142 -58.19 45.93 -12.84
CA MET A 142 -58.62 46.61 -14.08
C MET A 142 -60.06 46.26 -14.49
N SER A 143 -60.48 45.00 -14.32
CA SER A 143 -61.84 44.54 -14.66
C SER A 143 -62.91 45.08 -13.70
N GLN A 144 -62.54 45.37 -12.45
CA GLN A 144 -63.43 45.97 -11.45
C GLN A 144 -63.47 47.51 -11.51
N GLY A 145 -62.71 48.14 -12.43
CA GLY A 145 -62.72 49.59 -12.61
C GLY A 145 -62.15 50.38 -11.43
N LEU A 146 -61.33 49.76 -10.58
CA LEU A 146 -60.75 50.39 -9.40
C LEU A 146 -59.43 51.10 -9.78
N ASN A 147 -59.32 52.39 -9.45
CA ASN A 147 -58.15 53.22 -9.75
C ASN A 147 -56.91 52.75 -8.95
N PRO A 148 -55.75 52.50 -9.59
CA PRO A 148 -54.54 52.01 -8.91
C PRO A 148 -54.02 52.91 -7.78
N ASP A 149 -54.32 54.22 -7.83
CA ASP A 149 -53.84 55.21 -6.84
C ASP A 149 -54.54 55.12 -5.47
N GLU A 150 -55.71 54.48 -5.36
CA GLU A 150 -56.41 54.34 -4.08
C GLU A 150 -55.94 53.15 -3.22
N MET A 151 -55.33 52.13 -3.85
CA MET A 151 -54.89 50.92 -3.12
C MET A 151 -53.53 51.09 -2.43
N MET A 152 -52.70 52.04 -2.87
CA MET A 152 -51.37 52.28 -2.30
C MET A 152 -51.39 53.14 -1.01
N ASN A 153 -52.53 53.80 -0.73
CA ASN A 153 -52.69 54.70 0.42
C ASN A 153 -53.39 54.07 1.64
N GLY A 154 -53.78 52.79 1.56
CA GLY A 154 -54.60 52.11 2.57
C GLY A 154 -53.83 51.37 3.68
N TRP A 155 -52.50 51.33 3.65
CA TRP A 155 -51.67 50.55 4.61
C TRP A 155 -50.70 51.45 5.40
N GLY A 156 -51.02 52.74 5.53
CA GLY A 156 -50.13 53.76 6.08
C GLY A 156 -50.43 54.23 7.51
N ASN A 157 -51.27 53.53 8.28
CA ASN A 157 -51.53 53.89 9.68
C ASN A 157 -51.90 52.66 10.49
N ASN A 158 -50.91 52.04 11.15
CA ASN A 158 -50.97 51.47 12.49
C ASN A 158 -49.67 50.72 12.80
N ALA A 159 -48.75 51.40 13.47
CA ALA A 159 -47.74 50.74 14.30
C ALA A 159 -48.08 51.03 15.77
N PRO A 160 -48.07 49.99 16.61
CA PRO A 160 -47.22 50.03 17.77
C PRO A 160 -46.22 48.88 17.70
N ARG A 161 -44.96 49.29 17.51
CA ARG A 161 -43.73 48.73 18.04
C ARG A 161 -43.93 47.60 19.08
N ASP A 162 -43.65 46.36 18.67
CA ASP A 162 -43.08 45.34 19.55
C ASP A 162 -41.96 44.64 18.77
N GLU A 163 -40.74 44.87 19.27
CA GLU A 163 -39.48 44.40 18.73
C GLU A 163 -39.34 42.91 19.08
N LYS A 164 -39.53 42.01 18.10
CA LYS A 164 -39.00 40.65 18.17
C LYS A 164 -38.67 40.15 16.79
N GLU A 165 -37.47 40.50 16.33
CA GLU A 165 -36.80 39.81 15.24
C GLU A 165 -36.73 38.31 15.60
N PRO A 166 -37.24 37.39 14.77
CA PRO A 166 -36.86 35.99 14.91
C PRO A 166 -35.37 35.91 14.61
N SER A 167 -34.58 35.65 15.65
CA SER A 167 -33.13 35.48 15.64
C SER A 167 -32.68 34.59 14.47
N GLU A 168 -31.93 35.18 13.55
CA GLU A 168 -31.08 34.50 12.57
C GLU A 168 -29.84 33.89 13.27
N ASP A 169 -30.05 33.00 14.24
CA ASP A 169 -28.98 32.27 14.94
C ASP A 169 -29.25 30.75 14.87
N PHE A 170 -29.33 30.22 13.64
CA PHE A 170 -29.32 28.78 13.37
C PHE A 170 -28.01 28.30 12.73
N LEU A 171 -26.94 29.10 12.83
CA LEU A 171 -25.60 28.73 12.34
C LEU A 171 -24.52 29.18 13.33
N ASN A 172 -24.58 28.67 14.55
CA ASN A 172 -23.39 28.56 15.38
C ASN A 172 -23.42 27.30 16.24
N ASP A 173 -23.04 26.17 15.64
CA ASP A 173 -22.50 25.01 16.35
C ASP A 173 -21.08 24.71 15.85
N GLU A 174 -20.20 25.71 15.93
CA GLU A 174 -18.77 25.42 15.99
C GLU A 174 -18.46 24.75 17.34
N GLU A 175 -18.32 23.43 17.26
CA GLU A 175 -17.55 22.52 18.10
C GLU A 175 -17.38 22.84 19.59
N THR A 176 -17.97 22.00 20.44
CA THR A 176 -17.24 21.47 21.60
C THR A 176 -17.75 20.08 21.99
N GLU A 177 -16.87 19.09 21.76
CA GLU A 177 -16.43 18.19 22.81
C GLU A 177 -17.43 17.12 23.33
N ASN A 178 -17.46 15.94 22.69
CA ASN A 178 -16.83 14.73 23.25
C ASN A 178 -17.12 13.50 22.38
N GLY A 179 -16.06 12.99 21.77
CA GLY A 179 -16.08 11.76 20.99
C GLY A 179 -16.24 10.52 21.87
N ASP A 180 -17.24 9.70 21.54
CA ASP A 180 -17.22 8.28 21.87
C ASP A 180 -16.36 7.56 20.82
N THR A 181 -15.04 7.61 21.03
CA THR A 181 -14.05 6.84 20.28
C THR A 181 -13.85 5.46 20.91
N SER A 182 -14.92 4.66 21.05
CA SER A 182 -14.80 3.29 21.58
C SER A 182 -14.85 2.18 20.51
N VAL A 183 -15.05 2.50 19.23
CA VAL A 183 -15.24 1.48 18.17
C VAL A 183 -14.14 1.46 17.09
N GLN A 184 -13.06 2.23 17.25
CA GLN A 184 -11.98 2.34 16.24
C GLN A 184 -10.61 1.79 16.69
N ASN A 185 -10.56 0.90 17.69
CA ASN A 185 -9.29 0.35 18.19
C ASN A 185 -9.02 -1.13 17.84
N GLU A 186 -9.89 -1.83 17.11
CA GLU A 186 -9.69 -3.27 16.81
C GLU A 186 -8.95 -3.55 15.49
N TRP A 187 -8.53 -2.52 14.74
CA TRP A 187 -7.76 -2.67 13.50
C TRP A 187 -6.34 -2.14 13.59
N ARG A 188 -5.91 -1.67 14.77
CA ARG A 188 -4.61 -1.02 14.97
C ARG A 188 -3.65 -1.89 15.79
N GLU A 189 -3.72 -3.20 15.62
CA GLU A 189 -2.78 -4.15 16.25
C GLU A 189 -2.28 -5.20 15.23
N VAL A 190 -1.81 -4.74 14.08
CA VAL A 190 -0.88 -5.54 13.25
C VAL A 190 0.27 -4.62 12.88
N GLY A 191 1.45 -4.94 13.42
CA GLY A 191 2.62 -4.07 13.51
C GLY A 191 2.99 -3.32 12.23
N GLU A 192 3.45 -2.09 12.44
CA GLU A 192 4.15 -1.30 11.44
C GLU A 192 5.30 -2.12 10.86
N PHE A 193 5.15 -2.52 9.60
CA PHE A 193 6.22 -3.12 8.82
C PHE A 193 7.06 -1.97 8.26
N ASP A 194 8.13 -1.61 8.96
CA ASP A 194 9.11 -0.62 8.48
C ASP A 194 9.85 -1.18 7.25
N LEU A 195 9.62 -0.56 6.09
CA LEU A 195 10.23 -0.93 4.81
C LEU A 195 11.61 -0.29 4.59
N ASN A 196 12.18 0.39 5.57
CA ASN A 196 13.45 1.11 5.42
C ASN A 196 14.64 0.55 6.21
N SER A 197 14.53 -0.64 6.79
CA SER A 197 15.69 -1.32 7.38
C SER A 197 16.54 -1.97 6.28
N ARG A 198 17.56 -1.23 5.81
CA ARG A 198 18.69 -1.69 5.00
C ARG A 198 19.86 -2.11 5.88
#